data_AF-A0A7C3WMA8-F1
#
_entry.id   AF-A0A7C3WMA8-F1
#
_cell.length_a   1.000
_cell.length_b   1.000
_cell.length_c   1.000
_cell.angle_alpha   90.00
_cell.angle_beta   90.00
_cell.angle_gamma   90.00
#
_symmetry.space_group_name_H-M   'P 1'
#
loop_
_entity.id
_entity.type
_entity.pdbx_description
1 polymer ?
#
loop_
_entity_poly.entity_id
_entity_poly.type
_entity_poly.pdbx_seq_one_letter_code
_entity_poly.pdbx_strand_id
1 'polypeptide(L)'
;EFVGSTSPMGIERVVIMAVRRAVERISDQQPDLLLINTDGYVDGDGVEYKVKISESLSPDLILYISTEPRSRLRERLIERFGVEKVLTLEGAGIEKSSSERAERRTSQFHRYLKHGKVARCKLSECKFTFLDREYAINPENISTTGKLEICDASDLTILSSERKLILPRRVLGGMFVGLGGEVIGGFGCVIRCDEGDNMEIWTPLHTFQKIHLSLIRLNEKLRDERIPHRDLNLYTEPLDKEDMC
;
A
#
# COMPACT_ATOMS: atom_id res chain seq x y z
N GLU A 1 5.90 -7.20 4.93
CA GLU A 1 5.19 -6.69 3.74
C GLU A 1 4.98 -5.18 3.83
N PHE A 2 4.89 -4.49 2.69
CA PHE A 2 4.51 -3.08 2.61
C PHE A 2 3.44 -2.89 1.55
N VAL A 3 2.24 -2.51 1.97
CA VAL A 3 1.10 -2.26 1.07
C VAL A 3 1.10 -0.82 0.55
N GLY A 4 1.51 0.13 1.39
CA GLY A 4 1.58 1.54 1.02
C GLY A 4 0.22 2.23 0.85
N SER A 5 -0.83 1.80 1.55
CA SER A 5 -2.13 2.49 1.55
C SER A 5 -2.79 2.43 2.93
N THR A 6 -3.56 3.46 3.27
CA THR A 6 -4.38 3.48 4.51
C THR A 6 -5.71 2.74 4.38
N SER A 7 -6.06 2.28 3.18
CA SER A 7 -7.35 1.64 2.88
C SER A 7 -7.19 0.55 1.81
N PRO A 8 -7.86 -0.59 1.96
CA PRO A 8 -7.87 -1.65 0.95
C PRO A 8 -8.65 -1.29 -0.32
N MET A 9 -9.58 -0.33 -0.24
CA MET A 9 -10.42 0.09 -1.36
C MET A 9 -9.59 0.45 -2.61
N GLY A 10 -9.89 -0.22 -3.73
CA GLY A 10 -9.21 -0.06 -5.03
C GLY A 10 -7.89 -0.79 -5.16
N ILE A 11 -7.41 -1.47 -4.12
CA ILE A 11 -6.15 -2.25 -4.12
C ILE A 11 -6.32 -3.59 -3.39
N GLU A 12 -7.54 -4.11 -3.32
CA GLU A 12 -7.95 -5.25 -2.51
C GLU A 12 -7.05 -6.47 -2.78
N ARG A 13 -6.76 -6.73 -4.06
CA ARG A 13 -5.89 -7.83 -4.48
C ARG A 13 -4.48 -7.71 -3.90
N VAL A 14 -3.91 -6.50 -3.88
CA VAL A 14 -2.57 -6.25 -3.32
C VAL A 14 -2.56 -6.54 -1.83
N VAL A 15 -3.62 -6.12 -1.12
CA VAL A 15 -3.76 -6.38 0.32
C VAL A 15 -3.89 -7.88 0.60
N ILE A 16 -4.74 -8.60 -0.13
CA ILE A 16 -4.92 -10.05 0.02
C ILE A 16 -3.59 -10.77 -0.17
N MET A 17 -2.87 -10.48 -1.26
CA MET A 17 -1.58 -11.11 -1.54
C MET A 17 -0.53 -10.80 -0.47
N ALA A 18 -0.46 -9.55 0.00
CA ALA A 18 0.46 -9.17 1.07
C ALA A 18 0.14 -9.94 2.37
N VAL A 19 -1.12 -9.96 2.81
CA VAL A 19 -1.50 -10.69 4.04
C VAL A 19 -1.22 -12.18 3.90
N ARG A 20 -1.53 -12.78 2.74
CA ARG A 20 -1.21 -14.19 2.46
C ARG A 20 0.28 -14.49 2.60
N ARG A 21 1.16 -13.71 1.94
CA ARG A 21 2.62 -13.88 2.06
C ARG A 21 3.13 -13.70 3.49
N ALA A 22 2.53 -12.77 4.23
CA ALA A 22 2.87 -12.57 5.63
C ALA A 22 2.49 -13.78 6.48
N VAL A 23 1.31 -14.35 6.25
CA VAL A 23 0.81 -15.54 6.96
C VAL A 23 1.65 -16.76 6.60
N GLU A 24 1.95 -17.02 5.32
CA GLU A 24 2.82 -18.12 4.89
C GLU A 24 4.16 -18.08 5.62
N ARG A 25 4.82 -16.91 5.68
CA ARG A 25 6.10 -16.73 6.37
C ARG A 25 6.02 -16.94 7.90
N ILE A 26 4.90 -16.58 8.52
CA ILE A 26 4.71 -16.75 9.97
C ILE A 26 4.38 -18.22 10.29
N SER A 27 3.59 -18.88 9.43
CA SER A 27 3.22 -20.29 9.58
C SER A 27 4.44 -21.22 9.52
N ASP A 28 5.48 -20.85 8.78
CA ASP A 28 6.77 -21.57 8.78
C ASP A 28 7.42 -21.64 10.18
N GLN A 29 7.06 -20.74 11.10
CA GLN A 29 7.53 -20.73 12.49
C GLN A 29 6.68 -21.63 13.40
N GLN A 30 5.64 -22.28 12.87
CA GLN A 30 4.72 -23.16 13.59
C GLN A 30 4.19 -22.56 14.91
N PRO A 31 3.55 -21.38 14.87
CA PRO A 31 2.96 -20.81 16.07
C PRO A 31 1.81 -21.69 16.59
N ASP A 32 1.65 -21.76 17.93
CA ASP A 32 0.51 -22.46 18.54
C ASP A 32 -0.83 -21.83 18.17
N LEU A 33 -0.84 -20.50 17.96
CA LEU A 33 -2.03 -19.72 17.60
C LEU A 33 -1.63 -18.50 16.77
N LEU A 34 -2.33 -18.28 15.66
CA LEU A 34 -2.18 -17.10 14.81
C LEU A 34 -3.48 -16.30 14.77
N LEU A 35 -3.48 -15.11 15.38
CA LEU A 35 -4.60 -14.17 15.34
C LEU A 35 -4.39 -13.13 14.24
N ILE A 36 -5.31 -13.07 13.29
CA ILE A 36 -5.26 -12.11 12.17
C ILE A 36 -6.35 -11.07 12.37
N ASN A 37 -5.97 -9.89 12.87
CA ASN A 37 -6.88 -8.75 12.92
C ASN A 37 -7.03 -8.12 11.53
N THR A 38 -8.27 -7.93 11.09
CA THR A 38 -8.56 -7.33 9.78
C THR A 38 -9.01 -5.87 9.91
N ASP A 39 -8.99 -5.14 8.80
CA ASP A 39 -9.47 -3.75 8.73
C ASP A 39 -11.01 -3.64 8.87
N GLY A 40 -11.55 -2.42 8.94
CA GLY A 40 -13.00 -2.19 9.09
C GLY A 40 -13.79 -2.10 7.78
N TYR A 41 -13.25 -2.50 6.63
CA TYR A 41 -13.94 -2.37 5.34
C TYR A 41 -14.97 -3.49 5.15
N VAL A 42 -16.23 -3.22 5.49
CA VAL A 42 -17.31 -4.22 5.53
C VAL A 42 -18.51 -3.88 4.64
N ASP A 43 -18.52 -2.70 4.01
CA ASP A 43 -19.61 -2.22 3.15
C ASP A 43 -19.25 -2.27 1.66
N GLY A 44 -20.27 -2.36 0.80
CA GLY A 44 -20.07 -2.42 -0.66
C GLY A 44 -19.16 -3.57 -1.08
N ASP A 45 -18.10 -3.26 -1.82
CA ASP A 45 -17.08 -4.23 -2.26
C ASP A 45 -16.25 -4.81 -1.09
N GLY A 46 -16.31 -4.16 0.08
CA GLY A 46 -15.65 -4.63 1.31
C GLY A 46 -16.14 -6.01 1.75
N VAL A 47 -17.43 -6.32 1.55
CA VAL A 47 -17.98 -7.65 1.84
C VAL A 47 -17.23 -8.73 1.06
N GLU A 48 -17.09 -8.54 -0.24
CA GLU A 48 -16.45 -9.52 -1.12
C GLU A 48 -14.95 -9.62 -0.86
N TYR A 49 -14.30 -8.49 -0.59
CA TYR A 49 -12.90 -8.45 -0.14
C TYR A 49 -12.68 -9.29 1.12
N LYS A 50 -13.56 -9.18 2.13
CA LYS A 50 -13.46 -9.95 3.39
C LYS A 50 -13.68 -11.45 3.18
N VAL A 51 -14.56 -11.83 2.27
CA VAL A 51 -14.72 -13.24 1.89
C VAL A 51 -13.43 -13.73 1.21
N LYS A 52 -12.93 -13.04 0.19
CA LYS A 52 -11.73 -13.43 -0.56
C LYS A 52 -10.46 -13.51 0.29
N ILE A 53 -10.26 -12.57 1.21
CA ILE A 53 -9.11 -12.64 2.13
C ILE A 53 -9.25 -13.85 3.06
N SER A 54 -10.46 -14.15 3.54
CA SER A 54 -10.70 -15.33 4.37
C SER A 54 -10.48 -16.62 3.58
N GLU A 55 -10.89 -16.68 2.32
CA GLU A 55 -10.63 -17.84 1.44
C GLU A 55 -9.13 -18.04 1.23
N SER A 56 -8.43 -16.96 0.92
CA SER A 56 -6.99 -16.97 0.68
C SER A 56 -6.17 -17.40 1.90
N LEU A 57 -6.71 -17.21 3.11
CA LEU A 57 -6.05 -17.55 4.36
C LEU A 57 -6.51 -18.89 4.93
N SER A 58 -7.70 -19.36 4.53
CA SER A 58 -8.31 -20.61 5.00
C SER A 58 -8.24 -20.79 6.53
N PRO A 59 -8.75 -19.83 7.32
CA PRO A 59 -8.68 -19.89 8.77
C PRO A 59 -9.49 -21.06 9.34
N ASP A 60 -9.03 -21.58 10.48
CA ASP A 60 -9.76 -22.61 11.25
C ASP A 60 -11.04 -22.04 11.87
N LEU A 61 -11.00 -20.77 12.29
CA LEU A 61 -12.10 -20.06 12.93
C LEU A 61 -12.13 -18.59 12.48
N ILE A 62 -13.33 -18.08 12.24
CA ILE A 62 -13.61 -16.68 11.90
C ILE A 62 -14.39 -16.05 13.06
N LEU A 63 -13.80 -15.02 13.68
CA LEU A 63 -14.46 -14.22 14.71
C LEU A 63 -15.12 -13.00 14.06
N TYR A 64 -16.44 -13.04 13.91
CA TYR A 64 -17.23 -11.92 13.41
C TYR A 64 -17.67 -11.04 14.59
N ILE A 65 -17.01 -9.89 14.76
CA ILE A 65 -17.30 -8.92 15.82
C ILE A 65 -18.13 -7.78 15.24
N SER A 66 -19.33 -7.56 15.76
CA SER A 66 -20.19 -6.47 15.30
C SER A 66 -21.14 -5.95 16.38
N THR A 67 -21.54 -4.70 16.23
CA THR A 67 -22.65 -4.08 16.98
C THR A 67 -24.00 -4.31 16.29
N GLU A 68 -23.98 -4.78 15.04
CA GLU A 68 -25.17 -5.03 14.23
C GLU A 68 -25.48 -6.53 14.17
N PRO A 69 -26.65 -6.97 14.68
CA PRO A 69 -27.02 -8.40 14.71
C PRO A 69 -27.18 -9.03 13.33
N ARG A 70 -27.52 -8.23 12.31
CA ARG A 70 -27.69 -8.67 10.93
C ARG A 70 -26.77 -7.85 10.04
N SER A 71 -25.84 -8.51 9.36
CA SER A 71 -25.03 -7.88 8.32
C SER A 71 -24.87 -8.82 7.14
N ARG A 72 -24.79 -8.22 5.95
CA ARG A 72 -24.52 -8.94 4.71
C ARG A 72 -23.20 -9.70 4.76
N LEU A 73 -22.18 -9.14 5.43
CA LEU A 73 -20.88 -9.80 5.59
C LEU A 73 -21.02 -11.10 6.38
N ARG A 74 -21.75 -11.09 7.49
CA ARG A 74 -21.96 -12.29 8.31
C ARG A 74 -22.64 -13.39 7.51
N GLU A 75 -23.69 -13.05 6.77
CA GLU A 75 -24.42 -14.00 5.92
C GLU A 75 -23.50 -14.63 4.86
N ARG A 76 -22.71 -13.81 4.16
CA ARG A 76 -21.75 -14.28 3.15
C ARG A 76 -20.65 -15.16 3.74
N LEU A 77 -20.17 -14.85 4.95
CA LEU A 77 -19.17 -15.68 5.63
C LEU A 77 -19.75 -17.05 6.01
N ILE A 78 -20.97 -17.09 6.56
CA ILE A 78 -21.64 -18.35 6.92
C ILE A 78 -21.93 -19.18 5.67
N GLU A 79 -22.46 -18.56 4.61
CA GLU A 79 -22.70 -19.22 3.33
C GLU A 79 -21.42 -19.87 2.78
N ARG A 80 -20.28 -19.18 2.91
CA ARG A 80 -19.03 -19.63 2.31
C ARG A 80 -18.23 -20.63 3.16
N PHE A 81 -18.26 -20.49 4.48
CA PHE A 81 -17.39 -21.22 5.40
C PHE A 81 -18.12 -22.14 6.38
N GLY A 82 -19.45 -22.06 6.45
CA GLY A 82 -20.27 -22.82 7.40
C GLY A 82 -20.46 -22.08 8.73
N VAL A 83 -21.55 -22.40 9.42
CA VAL A 83 -21.91 -21.76 10.71
C VAL A 83 -20.96 -22.16 11.83
N GLU A 84 -20.35 -23.34 11.73
CA GLU A 84 -19.39 -23.90 12.68
C GLU A 84 -18.05 -23.17 12.69
N LYS A 85 -17.68 -22.56 11.56
CA LYS A 85 -16.44 -21.77 11.45
C LYS A 85 -16.62 -20.29 11.77
N VAL A 86 -17.86 -19.79 11.85
CA VAL A 86 -18.13 -18.37 12.02
C VAL A 86 -18.75 -18.10 13.39
N LEU A 87 -17.92 -17.68 14.34
CA LEU A 87 -18.35 -17.30 15.68
C LEU A 87 -18.70 -15.81 15.72
N THR A 88 -19.94 -15.50 16.10
CA THR A 88 -20.41 -14.11 16.25
C THR A 88 -20.15 -13.61 17.68
N LEU A 89 -19.53 -12.44 17.80
CA LEU A 89 -19.23 -11.77 19.06
C LEU A 89 -19.80 -10.35 19.06
N GLU A 90 -20.26 -9.89 20.22
CA GLU A 90 -20.76 -8.52 20.39
C GLU A 90 -19.62 -7.51 20.46
N GLY A 91 -19.72 -6.44 19.67
CA GLY A 91 -18.77 -5.32 19.67
C GLY A 91 -19.06 -4.29 20.78
N ALA A 92 -18.01 -3.67 21.31
CA ALA A 92 -18.11 -2.71 22.42
C ALA A 92 -18.73 -1.33 22.06
N GLY A 93 -19.20 -1.12 20.83
CA GLY A 93 -19.87 0.13 20.42
C GLY A 93 -18.99 1.38 20.34
N ILE A 94 -17.67 1.27 20.55
CA ILE A 94 -16.76 2.43 20.50
C ILE A 94 -16.36 2.70 19.05
N GLU A 95 -17.07 3.62 18.40
CA GLU A 95 -16.72 4.08 17.06
C GLU A 95 -15.69 5.20 17.15
N LYS A 96 -14.57 5.04 16.45
CA LYS A 96 -13.56 6.10 16.30
C LYS A 96 -13.82 6.87 15.03
N SER A 97 -13.84 8.18 15.13
CA SER A 97 -13.97 9.06 13.97
C SER A 97 -12.83 8.85 12.98
N SER A 98 -13.07 9.22 11.72
CA SER A 98 -12.03 9.15 10.67
C SER A 98 -10.82 10.04 11.01
N SER A 99 -11.06 11.21 11.61
CA SER A 99 -10.02 12.16 12.03
C SER A 99 -9.15 11.59 13.15
N GLU A 100 -9.73 10.99 14.20
CA GLU A 100 -8.94 10.36 15.25
C GLU A 100 -8.08 9.20 14.72
N ARG A 101 -8.59 8.45 13.74
CA ARG A 101 -7.83 7.39 13.08
C ARG A 101 -6.65 7.97 12.28
N ALA A 102 -6.85 9.08 11.57
CA ALA A 102 -5.81 9.80 10.83
C ALA A 102 -4.73 10.35 11.77
N GLU A 103 -5.13 11.10 12.80
CA GLU A 103 -4.22 11.64 13.81
C GLU A 103 -3.37 10.56 14.49
N ARG A 104 -3.99 9.45 14.89
CA ARG A 104 -3.26 8.31 15.47
C ARG A 104 -2.25 7.74 14.48
N ARG A 105 -2.63 7.49 13.22
CA ARG A 105 -1.69 6.98 12.19
C ARG A 105 -0.52 7.94 11.99
N THR A 106 -0.79 9.23 11.83
CA THR A 106 0.25 10.22 11.61
C THR A 106 1.18 10.36 12.83
N SER A 107 0.64 10.30 14.05
CA SER A 107 1.44 10.21 15.27
C SER A 107 2.38 8.98 15.29
N GLN A 108 1.91 7.82 14.82
CA GLN A 108 2.74 6.62 14.69
C GLN A 108 3.88 6.81 13.68
N PHE A 109 3.59 7.40 12.52
CA PHE A 109 4.61 7.69 11.50
C PHE A 109 5.68 8.66 12.04
N HIS A 110 5.27 9.77 12.65
CA HIS A 110 6.20 10.71 13.26
C HIS A 110 7.04 10.09 14.38
N ARG A 111 6.42 9.24 15.22
CA ARG A 111 7.14 8.53 16.29
C ARG A 111 8.23 7.63 15.74
N TYR A 112 7.95 6.87 14.68
CA TYR A 112 8.95 6.03 14.02
C TYR A 112 10.09 6.86 13.41
N LEU A 113 9.75 7.96 12.75
CA LEU A 113 10.71 8.81 12.03
C LEU A 113 11.46 9.81 12.93
N LYS A 114 11.16 9.87 14.23
CA LYS A 114 11.70 10.87 15.17
C LYS A 114 13.23 10.98 15.16
N HIS A 115 13.92 9.86 14.98
CA HIS A 115 15.39 9.79 14.99
C HIS A 115 16.00 9.60 13.59
N GLY A 116 15.22 9.88 12.54
CA GLY A 116 15.70 9.81 11.17
C GLY A 116 16.82 10.82 10.88
N LYS A 117 17.53 10.58 9.79
CA LYS A 117 18.50 11.48 9.19
C LYS A 117 18.20 11.59 7.70
N VAL A 118 18.77 12.60 7.04
CA VAL A 118 18.68 12.73 5.59
C VAL A 118 19.60 11.71 4.93
N ALA A 119 19.00 10.73 4.24
CA ALA A 119 19.68 9.88 3.28
C ALA A 119 19.49 10.46 1.87
N ARG A 120 20.52 10.36 1.04
CA ARG A 120 20.50 10.82 -0.36
C ARG A 120 20.75 9.64 -1.28
N CYS A 121 19.97 9.56 -2.35
CA CYS A 121 20.14 8.56 -3.40
C CYS A 121 19.74 9.15 -4.75
N LYS A 122 20.33 8.66 -5.84
CA LYS A 122 19.81 8.92 -7.19
C LYS A 122 18.73 7.92 -7.53
N LEU A 123 17.69 8.36 -8.24
CA LEU A 123 16.62 7.46 -8.68
C LEU A 123 17.15 6.32 -9.57
N SER A 124 18.17 6.58 -10.39
CA SER A 124 18.78 5.56 -11.26
C SER A 124 19.52 4.45 -10.50
N GLU A 125 19.86 4.67 -9.23
CA GLU A 125 20.58 3.70 -8.38
C GLU A 125 19.63 2.82 -7.58
N CYS A 126 18.32 3.11 -7.60
CA CYS A 126 17.32 2.43 -6.79
C CYS A 126 16.32 1.65 -7.66
N LYS A 127 15.83 0.54 -7.12
CA LYS A 127 14.62 -0.11 -7.60
C LYS A 127 13.41 0.43 -6.87
N PHE A 128 12.27 0.49 -7.56
CA PHE A 128 11.02 0.98 -6.99
C PHE A 128 10.01 -0.15 -6.96
N THR A 129 9.19 -0.18 -5.92
CA THR A 129 8.02 -1.06 -5.88
C THR A 129 6.78 -0.25 -5.61
N PHE A 130 5.75 -0.43 -6.41
CA PHE A 130 4.46 0.23 -6.25
C PHE A 130 3.35 -0.79 -6.48
N LEU A 131 2.44 -0.92 -5.51
CA LEU A 131 1.30 -1.85 -5.56
C LEU A 131 1.69 -3.28 -6.01
N ASP A 132 2.74 -3.82 -5.36
CA ASP A 132 3.30 -5.16 -5.61
C ASP A 132 3.96 -5.36 -6.99
N ARG A 133 4.35 -4.28 -7.68
CA ARG A 133 5.08 -4.33 -8.96
C ARG A 133 6.40 -3.58 -8.89
N GLU A 134 7.42 -4.10 -9.57
CA GLU A 134 8.75 -3.50 -9.62
C GLU A 134 8.92 -2.56 -10.82
N TYR A 135 9.57 -1.42 -10.58
CA TYR A 135 9.87 -0.40 -11.57
C TYR A 135 11.32 0.10 -11.42
N ALA A 136 11.93 0.54 -12.52
CA ALA A 136 13.24 1.16 -12.53
C ALA A 136 13.32 2.23 -13.63
N ILE A 137 14.19 3.23 -13.46
CA ILE A 137 14.43 4.26 -14.50
C ILE A 137 14.95 3.61 -15.79
N ASN A 138 15.92 2.70 -15.64
CA ASN A 138 16.51 1.94 -16.73
C ASN A 138 16.33 0.43 -16.45
N PRO A 139 15.16 -0.15 -16.78
CA PRO A 139 14.88 -1.56 -16.49
C PRO A 139 15.78 -2.46 -17.34
N GLU A 140 16.53 -3.35 -16.69
CA GLU A 140 17.36 -4.36 -17.38
C GLU A 140 16.49 -5.41 -18.09
N ASN A 141 15.35 -5.76 -17.50
CA ASN A 141 14.40 -6.72 -18.06
C ASN A 141 12.97 -6.15 -18.08
N ILE A 142 12.56 -5.64 -19.25
CA ILE A 142 11.24 -5.06 -19.47
C ILE A 142 10.06 -6.05 -19.33
N SER A 143 10.31 -7.36 -19.27
CA SER A 143 9.24 -8.35 -19.09
C SER A 143 8.81 -8.51 -17.64
N THR A 144 9.66 -8.11 -16.68
CA THR A 144 9.43 -8.28 -15.24
C THR A 144 9.50 -6.97 -14.46
N THR A 145 10.17 -5.96 -15.01
CA THR A 145 10.33 -4.63 -14.40
C THR A 145 9.78 -3.56 -15.34
N GLY A 146 8.83 -2.77 -14.84
CA GLY A 146 8.29 -1.62 -15.58
C GLY A 146 9.27 -0.43 -15.60
N LYS A 147 9.08 0.47 -16.56
CA LYS A 147 9.83 1.73 -16.63
C LYS A 147 9.24 2.77 -15.66
N LEU A 148 10.08 3.39 -14.86
CA LEU A 148 9.74 4.55 -14.05
C LEU A 148 10.06 5.84 -14.83
N GLU A 149 9.10 6.75 -14.89
CA GLU A 149 9.29 8.10 -15.43
C GLU A 149 8.87 9.14 -14.40
N ILE A 150 9.76 10.12 -14.16
CA ILE A 150 9.45 11.29 -13.36
C ILE A 150 9.13 12.44 -14.29
N CYS A 151 8.05 13.17 -14.01
CA CYS A 151 7.65 14.33 -14.81
C CYS A 151 7.34 15.53 -13.93
N ASP A 152 7.51 16.73 -14.49
CA ASP A 152 7.10 17.97 -13.84
C ASP A 152 5.66 18.32 -14.26
N ALA A 153 4.71 17.63 -13.64
CA ALA A 153 3.28 17.87 -13.84
C ALA A 153 2.69 18.69 -12.68
N SER A 154 1.68 19.52 -12.98
CA SER A 154 0.88 20.22 -11.98
C SER A 154 -0.08 19.27 -11.24
N ASP A 155 -0.54 18.23 -11.92
CA ASP A 155 -1.33 17.14 -11.35
C ASP A 155 -0.44 16.27 -10.46
N LEU A 156 -0.95 15.88 -9.28
CA LEU A 156 -0.27 15.02 -8.32
C LEU A 156 -0.69 13.54 -8.44
N THR A 157 -1.44 13.20 -9.48
CA THR A 157 -1.92 11.84 -9.71
C THR A 157 -0.79 10.94 -10.21
N ILE A 158 -0.58 9.83 -9.50
CA ILE A 158 0.31 8.75 -9.95
C ILE A 158 -0.40 7.96 -11.05
N LEU A 159 0.32 7.68 -12.13
CA LEU A 159 -0.21 6.88 -13.23
C LEU A 159 0.58 5.58 -13.33
N SER A 160 -0.10 4.43 -13.24
CA SER A 160 0.56 3.11 -13.22
C SER A 160 -0.03 2.13 -14.23
N SER A 161 0.83 1.32 -14.83
CA SER A 161 0.48 0.08 -15.53
C SER A 161 1.52 -0.99 -15.21
N GLU A 162 1.38 -2.17 -15.81
CA GLU A 162 2.37 -3.23 -15.68
C GLU A 162 3.74 -2.85 -16.25
N ARG A 163 3.77 -1.98 -17.27
CA ARG A 163 4.99 -1.63 -18.00
C ARG A 163 5.54 -0.26 -17.63
N LYS A 164 4.73 0.60 -17.04
CA LYS A 164 5.09 2.01 -16.85
C LYS A 164 4.53 2.57 -15.54
N LEU A 165 5.34 3.35 -14.84
CA LEU A 165 4.94 4.15 -13.70
C LEU A 165 5.36 5.59 -13.95
N ILE A 166 4.42 6.52 -13.96
CA ILE A 166 4.67 7.95 -14.11
C ILE A 166 4.39 8.62 -12.77
N LEU A 167 5.41 9.26 -12.21
CA LEU A 167 5.33 9.99 -10.95
C LEU A 167 5.56 11.48 -11.20
N PRO A 168 4.56 12.33 -10.93
CA PRO A 168 4.81 13.75 -10.84
C PRO A 168 5.86 14.03 -9.76
N ARG A 169 6.93 14.75 -10.03
CA ARG A 169 8.04 14.99 -9.08
C ARG A 169 7.55 15.54 -7.74
N ARG A 170 6.56 16.44 -7.79
CA ARG A 170 5.90 17.04 -6.63
C ARG A 170 5.11 16.04 -5.78
N VAL A 171 4.76 14.87 -6.33
CA VAL A 171 4.05 13.82 -5.58
C VAL A 171 4.91 13.21 -4.50
N LEU A 172 6.23 13.11 -4.77
CA LEU A 172 7.22 12.49 -3.91
C LEU A 172 7.40 13.26 -2.60
N GLY A 173 7.31 14.60 -2.63
CA GLY A 173 7.41 15.41 -1.41
C GLY A 173 6.36 15.02 -0.36
N GLY A 174 6.83 14.62 0.82
CA GLY A 174 6.00 14.14 1.93
C GLY A 174 5.54 12.68 1.79
N MET A 175 5.94 11.94 0.75
CA MET A 175 5.52 10.54 0.58
C MET A 175 6.16 9.65 1.64
N PHE A 176 5.34 8.87 2.35
CA PHE A 176 5.84 7.80 3.21
C PHE A 176 6.30 6.63 2.35
N VAL A 177 7.45 6.03 2.65
CA VAL A 177 8.02 4.95 1.83
C VAL A 177 8.53 3.81 2.70
N GLY A 178 8.38 2.58 2.20
CA GLY A 178 9.13 1.43 2.69
C GLY A 178 10.52 1.41 2.08
N LEU A 179 11.53 1.02 2.83
CA LEU A 179 12.93 1.02 2.41
C LEU A 179 13.56 -0.32 2.75
N GLY A 180 14.39 -0.85 1.85
CA GLY A 180 15.09 -2.12 2.09
C GLY A 180 15.78 -2.70 0.87
N GLY A 181 15.73 -4.02 0.77
CA GLY A 181 16.22 -4.82 -0.36
C GLY A 181 15.16 -5.86 -0.72
N GLU A 182 15.45 -7.15 -0.53
CA GLU A 182 14.46 -8.24 -0.66
C GLU A 182 13.36 -8.17 0.40
N VAL A 183 13.69 -7.63 1.58
CA VAL A 183 12.76 -7.39 2.67
C VAL A 183 12.76 -5.92 3.06
N ILE A 184 11.64 -5.47 3.63
CA ILE A 184 11.52 -4.13 4.22
C ILE A 184 12.42 -4.07 5.45
N GLY A 185 13.47 -3.24 5.39
CA GLY A 185 14.37 -2.98 6.51
C GLY A 185 13.86 -1.84 7.42
N GLY A 186 13.02 -0.96 6.88
CA GLY A 186 12.45 0.15 7.64
C GLY A 186 11.65 1.10 6.75
N PHE A 187 11.41 2.31 7.25
CA PHE A 187 10.58 3.30 6.58
C PHE A 187 11.26 4.66 6.49
N GLY A 188 10.75 5.51 5.60
CA GLY A 188 11.19 6.88 5.43
C GLY A 188 10.08 7.82 4.99
N CYS A 189 10.38 9.11 4.98
CA CYS A 189 9.55 10.13 4.35
C CYS A 189 10.40 10.86 3.32
N VAL A 190 9.95 10.91 2.08
CA VAL A 190 10.64 11.64 1.03
C VAL A 190 10.47 13.14 1.29
N ILE A 191 11.58 13.86 1.43
CA ILE A 191 11.58 15.31 1.67
C ILE A 191 11.37 16.03 0.34
N ARG A 192 12.15 15.66 -0.66
CA ARG A 192 12.11 16.22 -2.01
C ARG A 192 12.84 15.32 -3.01
N CYS A 193 12.53 15.52 -4.28
CA CYS A 193 13.30 15.03 -5.42
C CYS A 193 13.61 16.25 -6.30
N ASP A 194 14.88 16.49 -6.64
CA ASP A 194 15.29 17.62 -7.48
C ASP A 194 15.27 17.26 -8.97
N GLU A 195 15.51 18.24 -9.84
CA GLU A 195 15.52 18.06 -11.30
C GLU A 195 16.64 17.13 -11.79
N GLY A 196 17.69 16.93 -11.00
CA GLY A 196 18.77 15.98 -11.27
C GLY A 196 18.46 14.55 -10.81
N ASP A 197 17.20 14.26 -10.47
CA ASP A 197 16.72 12.99 -9.94
C ASP A 197 17.48 12.54 -8.67
N ASN A 198 17.96 13.51 -7.87
CA ASN A 198 18.46 13.25 -6.53
C ASN A 198 17.30 13.34 -5.56
N MET A 199 17.12 12.28 -4.79
CA MET A 199 16.06 12.18 -3.79
C MET A 199 16.65 12.25 -2.39
N GLU A 200 16.03 13.08 -1.55
CA GLU A 200 16.34 13.18 -0.12
C GLU A 200 15.23 12.50 0.69
N ILE A 201 15.59 11.52 1.49
CA ILE A 201 14.66 10.75 2.32
C ILE A 201 15.05 10.93 3.78
N TRP A 202 14.08 11.31 4.62
CA TRP A 202 14.22 11.27 6.07
C TRP A 202 13.96 9.86 6.57
N THR A 203 15.01 9.17 7.05
CA THR A 203 14.92 7.77 7.51
C THR A 203 15.96 7.45 8.58
N PRO A 204 15.67 6.54 9.52
CA PRO A 204 16.69 6.01 10.43
C PRO A 204 17.64 4.99 9.77
N LEU A 205 17.35 4.51 8.55
CA LEU A 205 18.19 3.55 7.85
C LEU A 205 19.46 4.19 7.27
N HIS A 206 20.55 3.41 7.25
CA HIS A 206 21.83 3.84 6.69
C HIS A 206 21.97 3.53 5.20
N THR A 207 21.38 2.43 4.74
CA THR A 207 21.50 1.94 3.36
C THR A 207 20.23 1.23 2.93
N PHE A 208 19.84 1.38 1.68
CA PHE A 208 18.75 0.66 1.03
C PHE A 208 19.00 0.63 -0.48
N GLN A 209 18.44 -0.36 -1.16
CA GLN A 209 18.54 -0.51 -2.63
C GLN A 209 17.17 -0.44 -3.31
N LYS A 210 16.11 -0.69 -2.53
CA LYS A 210 14.72 -0.70 -2.99
C LYS A 210 13.88 0.28 -2.17
N ILE A 211 13.05 1.04 -2.88
CA ILE A 211 12.08 1.99 -2.33
C ILE A 211 10.68 1.51 -2.68
N HIS A 212 9.90 1.19 -1.66
CA HIS A 212 8.49 0.86 -1.80
C HIS A 212 7.66 2.13 -1.68
N LEU A 213 7.12 2.57 -2.80
CA LEU A 213 6.29 3.77 -2.92
C LEU A 213 4.91 3.53 -2.29
N SER A 214 4.31 4.59 -1.78
CA SER A 214 3.00 4.53 -1.15
C SER A 214 2.05 5.59 -1.70
N LEU A 215 0.77 5.38 -1.40
CA LEU A 215 -0.31 6.33 -1.56
C LEU A 215 -0.50 7.20 -0.30
N ILE A 216 0.50 7.25 0.59
CA ILE A 216 0.43 7.93 1.88
C ILE A 216 1.32 9.17 1.85
N ARG A 217 0.72 10.33 2.12
CA ARG A 217 1.40 11.61 2.28
C ARG A 217 1.37 12.05 3.73
N LEU A 218 2.54 12.31 4.28
CA LEU A 218 2.71 12.93 5.59
C LEU A 218 2.69 14.46 5.40
N ASN A 219 1.68 15.10 5.97
CA ASN A 219 1.51 16.55 5.98
C ASN A 219 1.12 16.99 7.40
N GLU A 220 1.76 18.05 7.89
CA GLU A 220 1.45 18.67 9.19
C GLU A 220 -0.03 19.06 9.35
N LYS A 221 -0.71 19.34 8.24
CA LYS A 221 -2.11 19.78 8.24
C LYS A 221 -3.13 18.65 8.28
N LEU A 222 -2.74 17.37 8.11
CA LEU A 222 -3.62 16.19 8.13
C LEU A 222 -4.87 16.22 7.21
N ARG A 223 -4.95 17.17 6.27
CA ARG A 223 -6.15 17.38 5.44
C ARG A 223 -6.26 16.44 4.25
N ASP A 224 -5.16 15.83 3.84
CA ASP A 224 -5.12 14.87 2.74
C ASP A 224 -3.91 13.96 2.87
N GLU A 225 -4.10 12.82 3.56
CA GLU A 225 -3.07 11.79 3.71
C GLU A 225 -2.94 10.91 2.46
N ARG A 226 -3.81 11.06 1.45
CA ARG A 226 -3.84 10.16 0.30
C ARG A 226 -3.27 10.81 -0.94
N ILE A 227 -2.42 10.06 -1.61
CA ILE A 227 -1.93 10.41 -2.94
C ILE A 227 -2.90 9.78 -3.96
N PRO A 228 -3.49 10.56 -4.89
CA PRO A 228 -4.34 9.99 -5.92
C PRO A 228 -3.51 9.13 -6.89
N HIS A 229 -4.11 8.04 -7.36
CA HIS A 229 -3.53 7.23 -8.42
C HIS A 229 -4.62 6.76 -9.39
N ARG A 230 -4.21 6.45 -10.62
CA ARG A 230 -5.05 5.87 -11.66
C ARG A 230 -4.24 4.91 -12.51
N ASP A 231 -4.92 3.90 -13.04
CA ASP A 231 -4.31 3.02 -14.04
C ASP A 231 -4.15 3.77 -15.37
N LEU A 232 -3.01 3.54 -16.02
CA LEU A 232 -2.76 3.96 -17.40
C LEU A 232 -3.59 3.07 -18.32
N ASN A 233 -4.63 3.65 -18.92
CA ASN A 233 -5.34 3.00 -20.01
C ASN A 233 -4.44 2.97 -21.25
N LEU A 234 -4.06 1.76 -21.68
CA LEU A 234 -3.22 1.51 -22.87
C LEU A 234 -3.85 1.95 -24.21
N TYR A 235 -5.09 2.47 -24.21
CA TYR A 235 -5.81 2.93 -25.40
C TYR A 235 -5.69 4.44 -25.67
N THR A 236 -4.92 5.16 -24.85
CA THR A 236 -4.58 6.57 -25.07
C THR A 236 -3.07 6.75 -24.95
N GLU A 237 -2.30 5.98 -25.71
CA GLU A 237 -1.00 6.47 -26.14
C GLU A 237 -1.26 7.53 -27.23
N PRO A 238 -0.66 8.73 -27.17
CA PRO A 238 -0.59 9.54 -28.36
C PRO A 238 0.22 8.75 -29.38
N LEU A 239 -0.39 8.43 -30.53
CA LEU A 239 0.35 8.03 -31.73
C LEU A 239 1.55 8.97 -31.85
N ASP A 240 2.74 8.39 -31.93
CA ASP A 240 3.98 9.11 -32.15
C ASP A 240 3.79 10.13 -33.28
N LYS A 241 4.17 11.38 -33.02
CA LYS A 241 4.20 12.46 -34.02
C LYS A 241 5.40 12.27 -34.97
N GLU A 242 5.52 11.10 -35.58
CA GLU A 242 6.50 10.86 -36.65
C GLU A 242 5.88 10.36 -37.96
N ASP A 243 4.57 10.09 -38.03
CA ASP A 243 3.89 9.74 -39.29
C ASP A 243 3.07 10.89 -39.89
N MET A 244 3.69 12.07 -40.00
CA MET A 244 3.22 13.14 -40.89
C MET A 244 4.41 13.86 -41.55
N CYS A 245 5.05 13.15 -42.49
CA CYS A 245 5.69 13.76 -43.64
C CYS A 245 4.72 13.77 -44.82
#